data_AF-A0A8J5P8B3-F1
#
_entry.id   AF-A0A8J5P8B3-F1
#
_cell.length_a   1.000
_cell.length_b   1.000
_cell.length_c   1.000
_cell.angle_alpha   90.00
_cell.angle_beta   90.00
_cell.angle_gamma   90.00
#
_symmetry.space_group_name_H-M   'P 1'
#
loop_
_entity.id
_entity.type
_entity.pdbx_description
1 polymer ?
#
loop_
_entity_poly.entity_id
_entity_poly.type
_entity_poly.pdbx_seq_one_letter_code
_entity_poly.pdbx_strand_id
1 'polypeptide(L)'
;MASAPEEVSGVVETQAIELREFHKLYETAEDHHKRFITHRQEHKDPVDLLPLDELQIKLDKLEKAIKLQPEHRNKPNWEPNAIQFCFLLNLPLDELTTIWNNYKWSNNVLHYLDNVGPLTSYFLQKAQDVSTKRDRDGTNEDVIDRVKWLEAALDKLDTTRINRKEPELQECKKNDGGHCIVTGVANPDACHIIPFAFNNSDKNTKKTSLFSSTIRTMLGLPGNKETEDAIALLHQGKGSSDKQWNMICLSPYLHRWWGYAYWAFKWLDATPITNDTKTCKIRLQFHWMPRNIKCDPTASFHLKDLPDLDKQIKHCYGSEPYLCNEQNCQACYGTKGIAAHNVESGRPIRTGDIFTIIRSTVDVPLCRTTFDIQWAIITSAAISGGALVPDQLGDFSFPPGDFVFSYEDIKDNVEEDEETRSRVQSWIDQNSPEPQQEL
;
A
#
# COMPACT_ATOMS: atom_id res chain seq x y z
N MET A 1 36.85 -13.51 49.41
CA MET A 1 37.69 -13.72 48.21
C MET A 1 36.84 -14.49 47.21
N ALA A 2 36.26 -13.79 46.24
CA ALA A 2 35.59 -14.40 45.11
C ALA A 2 36.48 -14.14 43.89
N SER A 3 37.19 -15.16 43.46
CA SER A 3 37.97 -15.19 42.23
C SER A 3 37.03 -15.09 41.04
N ALA A 4 37.20 -14.03 40.23
CA ALA A 4 36.59 -13.90 38.93
C ALA A 4 37.15 -14.97 37.97
N PRO A 5 36.39 -15.43 36.95
CA PRO A 5 36.84 -16.50 36.08
C PRO A 5 37.88 -15.97 35.07
N GLU A 6 39.14 -16.36 35.23
CA GLU A 6 40.26 -16.07 34.31
C GLU A 6 40.07 -16.68 32.91
N GLU A 7 39.17 -17.67 32.74
CA GLU A 7 38.93 -18.33 31.44
C GLU A 7 38.22 -17.44 30.41
N VAL A 8 37.45 -16.44 30.83
CA VAL A 8 36.69 -15.57 29.90
C VAL A 8 37.61 -14.54 29.22
N SER A 9 38.70 -14.11 29.89
CA SER A 9 39.56 -13.07 29.32
C SER A 9 40.43 -13.59 28.17
N GLY A 10 40.92 -14.83 28.26
CA GLY A 10 41.77 -15.44 27.23
C GLY A 10 41.05 -15.71 25.90
N VAL A 11 39.76 -16.05 25.95
CA VAL A 11 38.94 -16.28 24.73
C VAL A 11 38.70 -14.97 23.98
N VAL A 12 38.38 -13.89 24.71
CA VAL A 12 38.16 -12.56 24.12
C VAL A 12 39.45 -12.00 23.51
N GLU A 13 40.59 -12.20 24.16
CA GLU A 13 41.90 -11.78 23.64
C GLU A 13 42.28 -12.54 22.38
N THR A 14 42.02 -13.86 22.33
CA THR A 14 42.29 -14.70 21.16
C THR A 14 41.42 -14.29 19.96
N GLN A 15 40.12 -14.08 20.18
CA GLN A 15 39.20 -13.58 19.14
C GLN A 15 39.60 -12.19 18.63
N ALA A 16 40.08 -11.31 19.53
CA ALA A 16 40.55 -9.99 19.15
C ALA A 16 41.85 -10.03 18.32
N ILE A 17 42.75 -10.97 18.59
CA ILE A 17 43.96 -11.19 17.79
C ILE A 17 43.60 -11.72 16.40
N GLU A 18 42.70 -12.70 16.32
CA GLU A 18 42.22 -13.26 15.04
C GLU A 18 41.55 -12.19 14.16
N LEU A 19 40.74 -11.30 14.76
CA LEU A 19 40.09 -10.22 14.03
C LEU A 19 41.09 -9.17 13.50
N ARG A 20 42.15 -8.87 14.26
CA ARG A 20 43.21 -7.95 13.82
C ARG A 20 44.02 -8.52 12.67
N GLU A 21 44.38 -9.81 12.73
CA GLU A 21 45.05 -10.48 11.62
C GLU A 21 44.14 -10.55 10.38
N PHE A 22 42.82 -10.77 10.56
CA PHE A 22 41.84 -10.71 9.47
C PHE A 22 41.77 -9.32 8.82
N HIS A 23 41.71 -8.25 9.60
CA HIS A 23 41.71 -6.87 9.06
C HIS A 23 43.02 -6.52 8.34
N LYS A 24 44.17 -7.03 8.79
CA LYS A 24 45.45 -6.86 8.08
C LYS A 24 45.44 -7.54 6.71
N LEU A 25 44.76 -8.69 6.58
CA LEU A 25 44.64 -9.42 5.32
C LEU A 25 43.56 -8.84 4.39
N TYR A 26 42.55 -8.17 4.96
CA TYR A 26 41.42 -7.61 4.23
C TYR A 26 41.13 -6.18 4.70
N GLU A 27 41.88 -5.22 4.18
CA GLU A 27 41.77 -3.79 4.53
C GLU A 27 40.34 -3.26 4.36
N THR A 28 39.62 -3.70 3.33
CA THR A 28 38.21 -3.33 3.09
C THR A 28 37.25 -3.89 4.12
N ALA A 29 37.62 -4.98 4.82
CA ALA A 29 36.80 -5.56 5.86
C ALA A 29 36.81 -4.72 7.13
N GLU A 30 37.95 -4.10 7.48
CA GLU A 30 38.01 -3.17 8.61
C GLU A 30 37.09 -1.97 8.39
N ASP A 31 37.12 -1.38 7.19
CA ASP A 31 36.27 -0.24 6.83
C ASP A 31 34.79 -0.61 6.79
N HIS A 32 34.45 -1.81 6.30
CA HIS A 32 33.08 -2.31 6.36
C HIS A 32 32.66 -2.54 7.82
N HIS A 33 33.50 -3.16 8.65
CA HIS A 33 33.23 -3.38 10.06
C HIS A 33 32.98 -2.04 10.78
N LYS A 34 33.84 -1.04 10.55
CA LYS A 34 33.66 0.32 11.07
C LYS A 34 32.30 0.90 10.65
N ARG A 35 31.97 0.87 9.35
CA ARG A 35 30.66 1.36 8.86
C ARG A 35 29.49 0.61 9.48
N PHE A 36 29.58 -0.71 9.61
CA PHE A 36 28.55 -1.52 10.29
C PHE A 36 28.40 -1.09 11.76
N ILE A 37 29.49 -0.87 12.48
CA ILE A 37 29.44 -0.45 13.89
C ILE A 37 28.96 0.98 14.06
N THR A 38 29.30 1.91 13.18
CA THR A 38 29.02 3.34 13.38
C THR A 38 27.69 3.78 12.76
N HIS A 39 27.29 3.19 11.63
CA HIS A 39 26.04 3.55 10.97
C HIS A 39 24.83 3.17 11.82
N ARG A 40 23.92 4.12 12.02
CA ARG A 40 22.65 3.91 12.72
C ARG A 40 21.55 4.46 11.83
N GLN A 41 20.75 3.56 11.26
CA GLN A 41 19.50 3.94 10.63
C GLN A 41 18.59 4.51 11.72
N GLU A 42 17.97 5.65 11.44
CA GLU A 42 16.96 6.22 12.32
C GLU A 42 15.87 5.16 12.55
N HIS A 43 15.48 4.92 13.79
CA HIS A 43 14.58 3.84 14.15
C HIS A 43 13.62 4.29 15.24
N LYS A 44 12.36 3.88 15.10
CA LYS A 44 11.34 4.01 16.13
C LYS A 44 10.61 2.68 16.19
N ASP A 45 10.36 2.18 17.40
CA ASP A 45 9.62 0.95 17.56
C ASP A 45 8.30 1.03 16.77
N PRO A 46 8.01 0.00 15.95
CA PRO A 46 6.83 0.00 15.10
C PRO A 46 5.57 0.03 15.96
N VAL A 47 4.55 0.75 15.49
CA VAL A 47 3.20 0.54 16.02
C VAL A 47 2.73 -0.84 15.57
N ASP A 48 2.02 -1.55 16.44
CA ASP A 48 1.43 -2.84 16.11
C ASP A 48 0.58 -2.73 14.82
N LEU A 49 0.73 -3.71 13.92
CA LEU A 49 -0.05 -3.78 12.69
C LEU A 49 -1.55 -3.95 12.98
N LEU A 50 -1.86 -4.58 14.10
CA LEU A 50 -3.20 -4.61 14.68
C LEU A 50 -3.30 -3.53 15.76
N PRO A 51 -4.38 -2.74 15.80
CA PRO A 51 -4.61 -1.76 16.86
C PRO A 51 -4.98 -2.47 18.18
N LEU A 52 -4.00 -3.09 18.84
CA LEU A 52 -4.20 -3.99 19.99
C LEU A 52 -4.78 -3.28 21.22
N ASP A 53 -4.47 -2.01 21.40
CA ASP A 53 -4.94 -1.14 22.47
C ASP A 53 -6.44 -0.81 22.37
N GLU A 54 -6.94 -0.64 21.14
CA GLU A 54 -8.35 -0.39 20.84
C GLU A 54 -9.11 -1.65 20.41
N LEU A 55 -8.41 -2.79 20.33
CA LEU A 55 -8.91 -4.00 19.67
C LEU A 55 -10.25 -4.43 20.23
N GLN A 56 -10.38 -4.52 21.56
CA GLN A 56 -11.64 -4.96 22.17
C GLN A 56 -12.81 -4.04 21.81
N ILE A 57 -12.59 -2.72 21.82
CA ILE A 57 -13.64 -1.75 21.47
C ILE A 57 -14.02 -1.88 19.99
N LYS A 58 -13.03 -2.10 19.11
CA LYS A 58 -13.27 -2.36 17.69
C LYS A 58 -14.05 -3.65 17.49
N LEU A 59 -13.67 -4.74 18.15
CA LEU A 59 -14.37 -6.03 18.06
C LEU A 59 -15.82 -5.93 18.53
N ASP A 60 -16.09 -5.27 19.64
CA ASP A 60 -17.45 -5.08 20.15
C ASP A 60 -18.34 -4.31 19.14
N LYS A 61 -17.75 -3.34 18.44
CA LYS A 61 -18.44 -2.58 17.37
C LYS A 61 -18.64 -3.43 16.13
N LEU A 62 -17.62 -4.18 15.71
CA LEU A 62 -17.68 -5.11 14.57
C LEU A 62 -18.65 -6.27 14.81
N GLU A 63 -18.80 -6.74 16.04
CA GLU A 63 -19.77 -7.80 16.34
C GLU A 63 -21.21 -7.28 16.12
N LYS A 64 -21.50 -6.08 16.64
CA LYS A 64 -22.80 -5.43 16.44
C LYS A 64 -23.04 -5.13 14.97
N ALA A 65 -22.01 -4.68 14.26
CA ALA A 65 -22.01 -4.47 12.81
C ALA A 65 -22.48 -5.69 12.05
N ILE A 66 -21.74 -6.79 12.23
CA ILE A 66 -21.87 -8.02 11.46
C ILE A 66 -23.24 -8.64 11.73
N LYS A 67 -23.76 -8.56 12.96
CA LYS A 67 -25.10 -9.07 13.31
C LYS A 67 -26.25 -8.39 12.57
N LEU A 68 -26.10 -7.14 12.14
CA LEU A 68 -27.13 -6.41 11.38
C LEU A 68 -27.09 -6.70 9.87
N GLN A 69 -25.97 -7.21 9.37
CA GLN A 69 -25.75 -7.39 7.94
C GLN A 69 -26.65 -8.44 7.27
N PRO A 70 -26.96 -9.60 7.88
CA PRO A 70 -27.82 -10.60 7.25
C PRO A 70 -29.18 -10.07 6.84
N GLU A 71 -29.81 -9.24 7.69
CA GLU A 71 -31.11 -8.61 7.43
C GLU A 71 -31.01 -7.60 6.29
N HIS A 72 -30.04 -6.68 6.34
CA HIS A 72 -29.85 -5.67 5.31
C HIS A 72 -29.49 -6.25 3.94
N ARG A 73 -28.75 -7.37 3.92
CA ARG A 73 -28.33 -8.05 2.68
C ARG A 73 -29.36 -9.04 2.16
N ASN A 74 -30.44 -9.29 2.90
CA ASN A 74 -31.36 -10.41 2.67
C ASN A 74 -30.61 -11.75 2.48
N LYS A 75 -29.57 -11.97 3.30
CA LYS A 75 -28.70 -13.15 3.28
C LYS A 75 -28.52 -13.65 4.72
N PRO A 76 -29.36 -14.58 5.21
CA PRO A 76 -29.41 -14.94 6.63
C PRO A 76 -28.10 -15.52 7.19
N ASN A 77 -27.26 -16.11 6.33
CA ASN A 77 -25.97 -16.68 6.69
C ASN A 77 -24.79 -15.82 6.20
N TRP A 78 -25.01 -14.53 5.93
CA TRP A 78 -23.92 -13.66 5.49
C TRP A 78 -22.90 -13.46 6.61
N GLU A 79 -21.63 -13.56 6.24
CA GLU A 79 -20.49 -13.30 7.10
C GLU A 79 -19.43 -12.54 6.29
N PRO A 80 -18.64 -11.65 6.91
CA PRO A 80 -17.53 -11.04 6.21
C PRO A 80 -16.46 -12.10 5.93
N ASN A 81 -15.82 -12.02 4.78
CA ASN A 81 -14.60 -12.79 4.54
C ASN A 81 -13.39 -12.14 5.24
N ALA A 82 -12.26 -12.84 5.24
CA ALA A 82 -11.05 -12.37 5.92
C ALA A 82 -10.53 -11.04 5.39
N ILE A 83 -10.56 -10.78 4.07
CA ILE A 83 -10.13 -9.48 3.52
C ILE A 83 -11.06 -8.35 3.98
N GLN A 84 -12.38 -8.56 3.92
CA GLN A 84 -13.37 -7.61 4.42
C GLN A 84 -13.16 -7.30 5.90
N PHE A 85 -12.97 -8.34 6.71
CA PHE A 85 -12.71 -8.19 8.14
C PHE A 85 -11.44 -7.38 8.41
N CYS A 86 -10.36 -7.60 7.67
CA CYS A 86 -9.10 -6.88 7.85
C CYS A 86 -9.23 -5.38 7.50
N PHE A 87 -9.96 -5.03 6.43
CA PHE A 87 -10.26 -3.63 6.13
C PHE A 87 -11.07 -2.97 7.25
N LEU A 88 -12.10 -3.66 7.75
CA LEU A 88 -12.91 -3.18 8.86
C LEU A 88 -12.09 -2.97 10.14
N LEU A 89 -11.14 -3.85 10.42
CA LEU A 89 -10.25 -3.76 11.58
C LEU A 89 -9.26 -2.58 11.48
N ASN A 90 -8.82 -2.28 10.26
CA ASN A 90 -7.90 -1.18 9.95
C ASN A 90 -8.55 0.21 9.96
N LEU A 91 -9.88 0.30 9.97
CA LEU A 91 -10.58 1.59 10.09
C LEU A 91 -10.22 2.30 11.41
N PRO A 92 -10.01 3.63 11.41
CA PRO A 92 -9.96 4.42 12.62
C PRO A 92 -11.20 4.19 13.50
N LEU A 93 -11.03 4.19 14.83
CA LEU A 93 -12.13 3.85 15.75
C LEU A 93 -13.29 4.85 15.71
N ASP A 94 -13.00 6.11 15.45
CA ASP A 94 -13.97 7.19 15.24
C ASP A 94 -14.76 7.00 13.93
N GLU A 95 -14.10 6.61 12.84
CA GLU A 95 -14.75 6.24 11.58
C GLU A 95 -15.60 4.97 11.75
N LEU A 96 -15.06 3.95 12.41
CA LEU A 96 -15.79 2.75 12.79
C LEU A 96 -16.98 3.09 13.70
N THR A 97 -16.91 4.16 14.48
CA THR A 97 -18.03 4.60 15.32
C THR A 97 -19.06 5.38 14.50
N THR A 98 -18.61 6.23 13.58
CA THR A 98 -19.47 7.11 12.77
C THR A 98 -20.23 6.34 11.71
N ILE A 99 -19.55 5.46 10.99
CA ILE A 99 -20.16 4.58 9.99
C ILE A 99 -21.19 3.64 10.66
N TRP A 100 -20.96 3.24 11.93
CA TRP A 100 -21.83 2.27 12.62
C TRP A 100 -22.91 2.83 13.55
N ASN A 101 -22.71 3.99 14.16
CA ASN A 101 -23.72 4.59 15.04
C ASN A 101 -24.84 5.27 14.25
N ASN A 102 -24.55 5.70 13.02
CA ASN A 102 -25.59 6.17 12.12
C ASN A 102 -26.30 4.93 11.57
N TYR A 103 -27.59 4.75 11.93
CA TYR A 103 -28.52 3.75 11.38
C TYR A 103 -28.67 3.77 9.84
N LYS A 104 -27.83 4.52 9.12
CA LYS A 104 -27.71 4.54 7.67
C LYS A 104 -26.57 3.63 7.23
N TRP A 105 -26.73 2.32 7.45
CA TRP A 105 -26.24 1.35 6.48
C TRP A 105 -27.09 1.54 5.21
N SER A 106 -26.77 2.58 4.45
CA SER A 106 -27.26 2.70 3.09
C SER A 106 -26.69 1.52 2.29
N ASN A 107 -27.41 1.11 1.25
CA ASN A 107 -26.93 0.09 0.30
C ASN A 107 -25.49 0.36 -0.19
N ASN A 108 -25.03 1.61 -0.10
CA ASN A 108 -23.69 2.05 -0.47
C ASN A 108 -22.58 1.48 0.42
N VAL A 109 -22.74 1.40 1.75
CA VAL A 109 -21.66 0.90 2.63
C VAL A 109 -21.45 -0.60 2.46
N LEU A 110 -22.54 -1.36 2.28
CA LEU A 110 -22.48 -2.79 1.92
C LEU A 110 -21.68 -2.99 0.63
N HIS A 111 -21.97 -2.14 -0.35
CA HIS A 111 -21.31 -2.15 -1.64
C HIS A 111 -19.82 -1.82 -1.55
N TYR A 112 -19.43 -0.84 -0.73
CA TYR A 112 -18.02 -0.51 -0.52
C TYR A 112 -17.27 -1.67 0.15
N LEU A 113 -17.89 -2.33 1.14
CA LEU A 113 -17.32 -3.51 1.77
C LEU A 113 -17.15 -4.66 0.77
N ASP A 114 -18.08 -4.86 -0.15
CA ASP A 114 -17.97 -5.89 -1.19
C ASP A 114 -16.87 -5.58 -2.21
N ASN A 115 -16.48 -4.31 -2.36
CA ASN A 115 -15.46 -3.85 -3.28
C ASN A 115 -14.02 -3.84 -2.74
N VAL A 116 -13.79 -4.08 -1.44
CA VAL A 116 -12.42 -4.02 -0.89
C VAL A 116 -11.51 -5.14 -1.45
N GLY A 117 -12.05 -6.33 -1.71
CA GLY A 117 -11.33 -7.42 -2.38
C GLY A 117 -10.93 -7.05 -3.81
N PRO A 118 -11.89 -6.69 -4.68
CA PRO A 118 -11.60 -6.24 -6.04
C PRO A 118 -10.68 -5.01 -6.11
N LEU A 119 -10.81 -4.06 -5.18
CA LEU A 119 -9.89 -2.91 -5.08
C LEU A 119 -8.46 -3.38 -4.79
N THR A 120 -8.31 -4.31 -3.83
CA THR A 120 -7.00 -4.88 -3.47
C THR A 120 -6.38 -5.64 -4.64
N SER A 121 -7.18 -6.44 -5.36
CA SER A 121 -6.76 -7.12 -6.59
C SER A 121 -6.28 -6.12 -7.64
N TYR A 122 -7.08 -5.06 -7.87
CA TYR A 122 -6.76 -4.01 -8.82
C TYR A 122 -5.56 -3.16 -8.42
N PHE A 123 -5.26 -3.04 -7.13
CA PHE A 123 -4.07 -2.37 -6.63
C PHE A 123 -2.80 -3.22 -6.82
N LEU A 124 -2.85 -4.52 -6.52
CA LEU A 124 -1.66 -5.38 -6.59
C LEU A 124 -1.32 -5.81 -8.04
N GLN A 125 -2.31 -5.82 -8.95
CA GLN A 125 -2.20 -5.99 -10.41
C GLN A 125 -1.48 -7.23 -10.96
N LYS A 126 -0.79 -8.05 -10.14
CA LYS A 126 -0.15 -9.29 -10.59
C LYS A 126 -0.05 -10.38 -9.51
N ALA A 127 -0.85 -11.42 -9.73
CA ALA A 127 -0.48 -12.84 -9.63
C ALA A 127 -0.76 -13.58 -10.96
N GLN A 128 -0.65 -12.91 -12.11
CA GLN A 128 -0.89 -13.54 -13.43
C GLN A 128 0.11 -14.67 -13.79
N ASP A 129 1.21 -14.83 -13.05
CA ASP A 129 2.17 -15.93 -13.25
C ASP A 129 1.91 -17.16 -12.34
N VAL A 130 0.82 -17.19 -11.57
CA VAL A 130 0.47 -18.35 -10.75
C VAL A 130 -1.02 -18.69 -10.92
N SER A 131 -1.27 -19.71 -11.74
CA SER A 131 -2.48 -20.55 -11.78
C SER A 131 -3.77 -19.98 -12.40
N THR A 132 -4.05 -20.48 -13.60
CA THR A 132 -5.39 -20.64 -14.16
C THR A 132 -6.19 -21.66 -13.35
N LYS A 133 -7.25 -21.22 -12.65
CA LYS A 133 -8.44 -22.03 -12.33
C LYS A 133 -9.55 -21.15 -11.77
N ARG A 134 -10.57 -20.88 -12.59
CA ARG A 134 -11.86 -20.31 -12.16
C ARG A 134 -12.84 -21.47 -12.02
N ASP A 135 -13.19 -21.85 -10.81
CA ASP A 135 -14.41 -22.62 -10.55
C ASP A 135 -15.54 -21.62 -10.34
N ARG A 136 -16.47 -21.61 -11.29
CA ARG A 136 -17.72 -20.86 -11.21
C ARG A 136 -18.71 -21.69 -10.42
N ASP A 137 -19.14 -21.19 -9.26
CA ASP A 137 -20.42 -21.60 -8.70
C ASP A 137 -21.39 -20.41 -8.71
N GLY A 138 -22.61 -20.67 -9.16
CA GLY A 138 -23.57 -19.66 -9.59
C GLY A 138 -24.37 -19.04 -8.46
N THR A 139 -24.76 -17.78 -8.62
CA THR A 139 -26.16 -17.31 -8.76
C THR A 139 -26.21 -15.78 -8.66
N ASN A 140 -26.33 -15.12 -9.81
CA ASN A 140 -27.04 -13.84 -10.02
C ASN A 140 -26.89 -13.46 -11.50
N GLU A 141 -27.76 -13.99 -12.36
CA GLU A 141 -27.71 -13.76 -13.81
C GLU A 141 -27.73 -12.26 -14.16
N ASP A 142 -28.49 -11.43 -13.42
CA ASP A 142 -28.55 -9.97 -13.63
C ASP A 142 -27.24 -9.23 -13.31
N VAL A 143 -26.50 -9.64 -12.27
CA VAL A 143 -25.22 -9.01 -11.92
C VAL A 143 -24.15 -9.43 -12.92
N ILE A 144 -24.14 -10.71 -13.28
CA ILE A 144 -23.18 -11.28 -14.24
C ILE A 144 -23.38 -10.62 -15.62
N ASP A 145 -24.61 -10.41 -16.06
CA ASP A 145 -24.88 -9.80 -17.36
C ASP A 145 -24.65 -8.28 -17.37
N ARG A 146 -24.91 -7.57 -16.26
CA ARG A 146 -24.48 -6.16 -16.08
C ARG A 146 -22.95 -6.02 -16.10
N VAL A 147 -22.23 -6.93 -15.42
CA VAL A 147 -20.75 -6.97 -15.43
C VAL A 147 -20.23 -7.15 -16.85
N LYS A 148 -20.73 -8.15 -17.59
CA LYS A 148 -20.32 -8.42 -18.97
C LYS A 148 -20.60 -7.24 -19.91
N TRP A 149 -21.76 -6.60 -19.77
CA TRP A 149 -22.13 -5.45 -20.60
C TRP A 149 -21.20 -4.25 -20.35
N LEU A 150 -20.89 -3.95 -19.08
CA LEU A 150 -19.95 -2.89 -18.72
C LEU A 150 -18.51 -3.23 -19.11
N GLU A 151 -18.07 -4.48 -18.97
CA GLU A 151 -16.77 -4.93 -19.48
C GLU A 151 -16.66 -4.69 -20.99
N ALA A 152 -17.69 -5.08 -21.75
CA ALA A 152 -17.75 -4.83 -23.18
C ALA A 152 -17.83 -3.33 -23.53
N ALA A 153 -18.48 -2.50 -22.70
CA ALA A 153 -18.53 -1.05 -22.88
C ALA A 153 -17.18 -0.39 -22.54
N LEU A 154 -16.51 -0.83 -21.48
CA LEU A 154 -15.17 -0.38 -21.09
C LEU A 154 -14.11 -0.78 -22.11
N ASP A 155 -14.21 -1.97 -22.70
CA ASP A 155 -13.30 -2.42 -23.76
C ASP A 155 -13.46 -1.57 -25.03
N LYS A 156 -14.68 -1.11 -25.34
CA LYS A 156 -14.92 -0.15 -26.44
C LYS A 156 -14.29 1.23 -26.20
N LEU A 157 -14.04 1.59 -24.94
CA LEU A 157 -13.40 2.86 -24.54
C LEU A 157 -11.86 2.78 -24.52
N ASP A 158 -11.26 1.59 -24.52
CA ASP A 158 -9.81 1.39 -24.38
C ASP A 158 -9.07 1.63 -25.72
N THR A 159 -9.14 2.84 -26.24
CA THR A 159 -8.63 3.17 -27.58
C THR A 159 -7.14 3.52 -27.60
N THR A 160 -6.53 3.90 -26.46
CA THR A 160 -5.07 4.12 -26.33
C THR A 160 -4.64 4.16 -24.85
N ARG A 161 -3.71 3.28 -24.47
CA ARG A 161 -2.97 3.39 -23.21
C ARG A 161 -1.85 4.40 -23.36
N ILE A 162 -1.65 5.23 -22.35
CA ILE A 162 -0.54 6.19 -22.33
C ILE A 162 0.73 5.55 -21.74
N ASN A 163 1.88 6.05 -22.17
CA ASN A 163 3.17 5.73 -21.57
C ASN A 163 3.43 6.62 -20.35
N ARG A 164 4.33 6.17 -19.48
CA ARG A 164 4.81 6.95 -18.33
C ARG A 164 5.57 8.19 -18.82
N LYS A 165 5.46 9.29 -18.09
CA LYS A 165 6.10 10.56 -18.37
C LYS A 165 7.56 10.53 -17.92
N GLU A 166 8.48 10.42 -18.87
CA GLU A 166 9.91 10.41 -18.60
C GLU A 166 10.40 11.58 -17.71
N PRO A 167 9.94 12.83 -17.90
CA PRO A 167 10.38 13.95 -17.03
C PRO A 167 10.03 13.75 -15.55
N GLU A 168 8.86 13.17 -15.24
CA GLU A 168 8.43 12.92 -13.86
C GLU A 168 9.26 11.81 -13.21
N LEU A 169 9.63 10.79 -13.98
CA LEU A 169 10.51 9.70 -13.53
C LEU A 169 11.91 10.23 -13.21
N GLN A 170 12.46 11.10 -14.06
CA GLN A 170 13.80 11.67 -13.87
C GLN A 170 13.84 12.62 -12.67
N GLU A 171 12.82 13.47 -12.49
CA GLU A 171 12.78 14.37 -11.34
C GLU A 171 12.53 13.60 -10.03
N CYS A 172 11.74 12.52 -10.05
CA CYS A 172 11.63 11.61 -8.90
C CYS A 172 13.01 11.03 -8.50
N LYS A 173 13.77 10.54 -9.49
CA LYS A 173 15.14 10.06 -9.27
C LYS A 173 16.04 11.14 -8.69
N LYS A 174 15.96 12.36 -9.17
CA LYS A 174 16.73 13.50 -8.66
C LYS A 174 16.36 13.85 -7.21
N ASN A 175 15.07 13.93 -6.90
CA ASN A 175 14.57 14.23 -5.55
C ASN A 175 14.99 13.18 -4.51
N ASP A 176 15.07 11.92 -4.93
CA ASP A 176 15.49 10.79 -4.09
C ASP A 176 17.01 10.52 -4.21
N GLY A 177 17.77 11.45 -4.80
CA GLY A 177 19.23 11.43 -4.84
C GLY A 177 19.84 10.38 -5.78
N GLY A 178 19.07 9.77 -6.67
CA GLY A 178 19.54 8.77 -7.64
C GLY A 178 19.78 7.39 -7.04
N HIS A 179 19.27 7.13 -5.84
CA HIS A 179 19.46 5.88 -5.11
C HIS A 179 18.12 5.33 -4.62
N CYS A 180 18.09 4.03 -4.31
CA CYS A 180 16.97 3.43 -3.61
C CYS A 180 16.87 4.03 -2.21
N ILE A 181 15.72 4.61 -1.87
CA ILE A 181 15.53 5.28 -0.58
C ILE A 181 15.68 4.35 0.64
N VAL A 182 15.51 3.04 0.44
CA VAL A 182 15.58 2.02 1.51
C VAL A 182 16.99 1.45 1.66
N THR A 183 17.64 1.11 0.55
CA THR A 183 18.92 0.36 0.58
C THR A 183 20.12 1.22 0.25
N GLY A 184 19.93 2.42 -0.30
CA GLY A 184 20.99 3.26 -0.83
C GLY A 184 21.62 2.75 -2.13
N VAL A 185 21.12 1.64 -2.71
CA VAL A 185 21.66 1.09 -3.97
C VAL A 185 21.41 2.07 -5.13
N ALA A 186 22.44 2.31 -5.94
CA ALA A 186 22.36 3.16 -7.14
C ALA A 186 21.51 2.52 -8.25
N ASN A 187 21.13 3.33 -9.25
CA ASN A 187 20.27 2.93 -10.38
C ASN A 187 18.89 2.38 -9.94
N PRO A 188 18.11 3.14 -9.15
CA PRO A 188 16.78 2.73 -8.75
C PRO A 188 15.77 2.83 -9.90
N ASP A 189 14.65 2.13 -9.73
CA ASP A 189 13.41 2.37 -10.45
C ASP A 189 12.65 3.51 -9.75
N ALA A 190 12.03 4.40 -10.54
CA ALA A 190 11.00 5.30 -10.03
C ALA A 190 9.68 4.52 -10.00
N CYS A 191 9.20 4.21 -8.80
CA CYS A 191 8.12 3.29 -8.53
C CYS A 191 6.90 4.07 -8.05
N HIS A 192 5.75 3.83 -8.67
CA HIS A 192 4.51 4.44 -8.23
C HIS A 192 4.04 3.89 -6.88
N ILE A 193 3.55 4.76 -5.98
CA ILE A 193 2.93 4.38 -4.71
C ILE A 193 1.55 3.76 -4.99
N ILE A 194 0.69 4.49 -5.72
CA ILE A 194 -0.53 3.99 -6.34
C ILE A 194 -0.22 3.59 -7.78
N PRO A 195 -0.53 2.35 -8.21
CA PRO A 195 -0.14 1.85 -9.53
C PRO A 195 -0.52 2.79 -10.68
N PHE A 196 0.42 3.00 -11.61
CA PHE A 196 0.18 3.76 -12.84
C PHE A 196 -1.03 3.26 -13.63
N ALA A 197 -1.36 1.97 -13.54
CA ALA A 197 -2.51 1.45 -14.26
C ALA A 197 -3.86 1.93 -13.71
N PHE A 198 -3.93 2.69 -12.61
CA PHE A 198 -5.19 3.29 -12.14
C PHE A 198 -5.77 4.30 -13.14
N ASN A 199 -4.95 4.95 -13.96
CA ASN A 199 -5.44 5.94 -14.93
C ASN A 199 -4.61 5.98 -16.22
N ASN A 200 -3.93 4.89 -16.59
CA ASN A 200 -3.17 4.87 -17.84
C ASN A 200 -4.05 4.70 -19.10
N SER A 201 -5.37 4.54 -18.96
CA SER A 201 -6.35 4.55 -20.05
C SER A 201 -7.72 5.01 -19.56
N ASP A 202 -8.63 5.35 -20.49
CA ASP A 202 -9.99 5.79 -20.15
C ASP A 202 -10.76 4.71 -19.38
N LYS A 203 -10.57 3.45 -19.78
CA LYS A 203 -11.13 2.28 -19.08
C LYS A 203 -10.69 2.26 -17.61
N ASN A 204 -9.40 2.44 -17.37
CA ASN A 204 -8.86 2.39 -16.02
C ASN A 204 -9.25 3.61 -15.19
N THR A 205 -9.26 4.80 -15.78
CA THR A 205 -9.77 6.02 -15.15
C THR A 205 -11.22 5.81 -14.68
N LYS A 206 -12.09 5.28 -15.54
CA LYS A 206 -13.48 4.97 -15.17
C LYS A 206 -13.58 3.86 -14.12
N LYS A 207 -12.77 2.80 -14.23
CA LYS A 207 -12.75 1.74 -13.22
C LYS A 207 -12.33 2.27 -11.84
N THR A 208 -11.33 3.16 -11.81
CA THR A 208 -10.84 3.78 -10.57
C THR A 208 -11.87 4.73 -9.96
N SER A 209 -12.62 5.48 -10.77
CA SER A 209 -13.68 6.36 -10.23
C SER A 209 -14.78 5.60 -9.49
N LEU A 210 -15.08 4.37 -9.93
CA LEU A 210 -16.03 3.50 -9.23
C LEU A 210 -15.52 3.03 -7.85
N PHE A 211 -14.20 3.03 -7.64
CA PHE A 211 -13.61 2.72 -6.34
C PHE A 211 -13.44 3.93 -5.44
N SER A 212 -13.63 5.17 -5.90
CA SER A 212 -13.32 6.38 -5.11
C SER A 212 -14.03 6.41 -3.76
N SER A 213 -15.33 6.07 -3.71
CA SER A 213 -16.06 6.00 -2.44
C SER A 213 -15.63 4.81 -1.57
N THR A 214 -15.19 3.70 -2.18
CA THR A 214 -14.62 2.56 -1.45
C THR A 214 -13.28 2.93 -0.84
N ILE A 215 -12.39 3.57 -1.61
CA ILE A 215 -11.08 4.08 -1.18
C ILE A 215 -11.27 5.01 0.01
N ARG A 216 -12.15 6.01 -0.11
CA ARG A 216 -12.43 6.96 0.97
C ARG A 216 -12.96 6.27 2.23
N THR A 217 -14.03 5.49 2.08
CA THR A 217 -14.81 4.97 3.22
C THR A 217 -14.12 3.79 3.89
N MET A 218 -13.60 2.83 3.11
CA MET A 218 -13.09 1.57 3.63
C MET A 218 -11.63 1.64 4.09
N LEU A 219 -10.91 2.70 3.73
CA LEU A 219 -9.55 2.94 4.23
C LEU A 219 -9.54 3.98 5.36
N GLY A 220 -10.69 4.55 5.71
CA GLY A 220 -10.82 5.52 6.79
C GLY A 220 -10.06 6.82 6.53
N LEU A 221 -10.06 7.28 5.26
CA LEU A 221 -9.36 8.50 4.89
C LEU A 221 -10.15 9.73 5.37
N PRO A 222 -9.48 10.81 5.82
CA PRO A 222 -10.17 12.00 6.29
C PRO A 222 -11.10 12.62 5.24
N GLY A 223 -12.31 13.00 5.62
CA GLY A 223 -13.27 13.68 4.73
C GLY A 223 -12.94 15.16 4.47
N ASN A 224 -11.67 15.53 4.29
CA ASN A 224 -11.23 16.89 3.98
C ASN A 224 -10.97 17.09 2.48
N LYS A 225 -10.92 18.36 2.06
CA LYS A 225 -10.78 18.72 0.64
C LYS A 225 -9.51 18.14 0.03
N GLU A 226 -8.40 18.15 0.77
CA GLU A 226 -7.11 17.67 0.29
C GLU A 226 -7.14 16.17 -0.05
N THR A 227 -7.83 15.37 0.77
CA THR A 227 -8.01 13.94 0.54
C THR A 227 -8.92 13.69 -0.66
N GLU A 228 -10.03 14.43 -0.78
CA GLU A 228 -10.93 14.32 -1.93
C GLU A 228 -10.23 14.68 -3.24
N ASP A 229 -9.47 15.78 -3.24
CA ASP A 229 -8.71 16.23 -4.41
C ASP A 229 -7.65 15.17 -4.80
N ALA A 230 -6.99 14.53 -3.83
CA ALA A 230 -6.05 13.45 -4.08
C ALA A 230 -6.70 12.19 -4.67
N ILE A 231 -7.86 11.77 -4.15
CA ILE A 231 -8.61 10.63 -4.69
C ILE A 231 -9.12 10.95 -6.10
N ALA A 232 -9.63 12.15 -6.31
CA ALA A 232 -10.09 12.62 -7.63
C ALA A 232 -8.96 12.55 -8.65
N LEU A 233 -7.75 12.97 -8.30
CA LEU A 233 -6.57 12.87 -9.16
C LEU A 233 -6.20 11.45 -9.57
N LEU A 234 -6.68 10.41 -8.88
CA LEU A 234 -6.48 9.02 -9.32
C LEU A 234 -7.34 8.65 -10.53
N HIS A 235 -8.40 9.42 -10.81
CA HIS A 235 -9.34 9.14 -11.90
C HIS A 235 -9.82 10.39 -12.66
N GLN A 236 -9.15 11.53 -12.51
CA GLN A 236 -9.54 12.77 -13.19
C GLN A 236 -9.23 12.73 -14.69
N GLY A 237 -8.17 12.03 -15.09
CA GLY A 237 -7.78 11.94 -16.49
C GLY A 237 -6.62 10.98 -16.72
N LYS A 238 -6.29 10.72 -17.98
CA LYS A 238 -5.19 9.80 -18.31
C LYS A 238 -3.87 10.30 -17.73
N GLY A 239 -3.23 9.49 -16.89
CA GLY A 239 -1.94 9.79 -16.29
C GLY A 239 -1.93 11.02 -15.38
N SER A 240 -3.08 11.34 -14.77
CA SER A 240 -3.19 12.44 -13.79
C SER A 240 -2.39 12.14 -12.51
N SER A 241 -2.24 10.87 -12.14
CA SER A 241 -1.41 10.41 -11.01
C SER A 241 0.03 10.04 -11.37
N ASP A 242 0.43 10.24 -12.64
CA ASP A 242 1.79 10.00 -13.09
C ASP A 242 2.69 11.20 -12.76
N LYS A 243 2.95 11.35 -11.46
CA LYS A 243 3.56 12.53 -10.85
C LYS A 243 4.48 12.13 -9.70
N GLN A 244 5.48 12.97 -9.41
CA GLN A 244 6.46 12.73 -8.33
C GLN A 244 5.84 12.53 -6.94
N TRP A 245 4.70 13.15 -6.65
CA TRP A 245 3.97 12.95 -5.38
C TRP A 245 3.42 11.53 -5.22
N ASN A 246 3.30 10.78 -6.33
CA ASN A 246 2.90 9.39 -6.37
C ASN A 246 4.07 8.45 -6.71
N MET A 247 5.33 8.86 -6.56
CA MET A 247 6.48 8.02 -6.90
C MET A 247 7.56 8.07 -5.81
N ILE A 248 8.33 6.99 -5.69
CA ILE A 248 9.56 6.90 -4.90
C ILE A 248 10.62 6.04 -5.60
N CYS A 249 11.88 6.25 -5.28
CA CYS A 249 12.97 5.44 -5.84
C CYS A 249 13.24 4.16 -5.04
N LEU A 250 13.07 3.01 -5.67
CA LEU A 250 13.34 1.70 -5.07
C LEU A 250 14.28 0.88 -5.93
N SER A 251 15.00 -0.07 -5.33
CA SER A 251 15.71 -1.08 -6.10
C SER A 251 14.70 -1.98 -6.82
N PRO A 252 15.05 -2.60 -7.97
CA PRO A 252 14.12 -3.45 -8.72
C PRO A 252 13.51 -4.59 -7.88
N TYR A 253 14.29 -5.15 -6.94
CA TYR A 253 13.79 -6.19 -6.03
C TYR A 253 12.79 -5.63 -5.02
N LEU A 254 13.08 -4.48 -4.40
CA LEU A 254 12.15 -3.86 -3.45
C LEU A 254 10.86 -3.42 -4.12
N HIS A 255 10.94 -2.88 -5.34
CA HIS A 255 9.78 -2.56 -6.16
C HIS A 255 8.90 -3.79 -6.38
N ARG A 256 9.50 -4.91 -6.81
CA ARG A 256 8.77 -6.16 -7.01
C ARG A 256 8.13 -6.67 -5.71
N TRP A 257 8.87 -6.65 -4.60
CA TRP A 257 8.37 -7.09 -3.29
C TRP A 257 7.27 -6.18 -2.74
N TRP A 258 7.29 -4.89 -3.08
CA TRP A 258 6.24 -3.95 -2.71
C TRP A 258 4.93 -4.30 -3.41
N GLY A 259 4.99 -4.61 -4.71
CA GLY A 259 3.85 -5.12 -5.48
C GLY A 259 3.31 -6.48 -5.00
N TYR A 260 4.10 -7.22 -4.22
CA TYR A 260 3.68 -8.47 -3.56
C TYR A 260 3.18 -8.29 -2.13
N ALA A 261 3.04 -7.04 -1.66
CA ALA A 261 2.65 -6.74 -0.28
C ALA A 261 3.61 -7.35 0.77
N TYR A 262 4.90 -7.48 0.46
CA TYR A 262 5.89 -8.00 1.43
C TYR A 262 6.29 -6.96 2.47
N TRP A 263 6.13 -5.69 2.14
CA TRP A 263 6.47 -4.57 2.99
C TRP A 263 5.64 -3.35 2.60
N ALA A 264 5.58 -2.35 3.46
CA ALA A 264 4.89 -1.08 3.24
C ALA A 264 5.60 0.07 3.95
N PHE A 265 5.25 1.30 3.58
CA PHE A 265 5.59 2.49 4.34
C PHE A 265 4.38 3.01 5.11
N LYS A 266 4.58 3.31 6.39
CA LYS A 266 3.65 4.09 7.20
C LYS A 266 4.12 5.54 7.20
N TRP A 267 3.21 6.47 6.89
CA TRP A 267 3.48 7.90 7.01
C TRP A 267 3.71 8.27 8.49
N LEU A 268 4.76 9.03 8.80
CA LEU A 268 4.99 9.58 10.13
C LEU A 268 4.65 11.06 10.18
N ASP A 269 5.44 11.87 9.49
CA ASP A 269 5.33 13.32 9.49
C ASP A 269 5.96 13.94 8.23
N ALA A 270 5.65 15.22 8.03
CA ALA A 270 6.31 16.07 7.05
C ALA A 270 6.70 17.39 7.71
N THR A 271 7.96 17.79 7.52
CA THR A 271 8.50 19.03 8.07
C THR A 271 9.16 19.84 6.95
N PRO A 272 8.86 21.15 6.82
CA PRO A 272 9.55 22.01 5.86
C PRO A 272 11.06 21.96 6.06
N ILE A 273 11.83 21.98 4.97
CA ILE A 273 13.29 21.99 5.06
C ILE A 273 13.74 23.37 5.54
N THR A 274 14.69 23.41 6.48
CA THR A 274 15.21 24.68 7.00
C THR A 274 15.80 25.51 5.86
N ASN A 275 15.31 26.75 5.71
CA ASN A 275 15.65 27.69 4.63
C ASN A 275 15.00 27.43 3.26
N ASP A 276 14.11 26.45 3.12
CA ASP A 276 13.27 26.26 1.93
C ASP A 276 11.84 25.90 2.31
N THR A 277 10.92 26.86 2.16
CA THR A 277 9.50 26.65 2.44
C THR A 277 8.76 25.92 1.31
N LYS A 278 9.40 25.74 0.15
CA LYS A 278 8.81 25.07 -1.02
C LYS A 278 9.00 23.57 -1.00
N THR A 279 9.89 23.04 -0.16
CA THR A 279 10.12 21.61 -0.03
C THR A 279 9.95 21.13 1.41
N CYS A 280 9.42 19.92 1.54
CA CYS A 280 9.21 19.23 2.80
C CYS A 280 10.01 17.94 2.84
N LYS A 281 10.66 17.72 3.98
CA LYS A 281 11.21 16.43 4.38
C LYS A 281 10.07 15.57 4.92
N ILE A 282 9.81 14.43 4.29
CA ILE A 282 8.78 13.47 4.70
C ILE A 282 9.48 12.28 5.34
N ARG A 283 9.02 11.87 6.52
CA ARG A 283 9.51 10.68 7.24
C ARG A 283 8.52 9.53 7.11
N LEU A 284 9.03 8.38 6.68
CA LEU A 284 8.27 7.15 6.45
C LEU A 284 8.87 6.02 7.30
N GLN A 285 8.03 5.30 8.04
CA GLN A 285 8.46 4.12 8.77
C GLN A 285 8.29 2.89 7.89
N PHE A 286 9.37 2.14 7.70
CA PHE A 286 9.36 0.89 6.96
C PHE A 286 8.76 -0.24 7.82
N HIS A 287 7.92 -1.07 7.21
CA HIS A 287 7.37 -2.27 7.84
C HIS A 287 7.48 -3.46 6.92
N TRP A 288 8.16 -4.51 7.36
CA TRP A 288 7.96 -5.84 6.80
C TRP A 288 6.59 -6.36 7.19
N MET A 289 5.84 -6.84 6.21
CA MET A 289 4.50 -7.38 6.42
C MET A 289 4.54 -8.84 6.89
N PRO A 290 3.51 -9.32 7.58
CA PRO A 290 3.33 -10.74 7.88
C PRO A 290 3.04 -11.53 6.61
N ARG A 291 3.46 -12.79 6.61
CA ARG A 291 3.11 -13.77 5.58
C ARG A 291 2.08 -14.75 6.12
N ASN A 292 0.81 -14.39 5.99
CA ASN A 292 -0.28 -15.23 6.47
C ASN A 292 -0.75 -16.25 5.42
N ILE A 293 -0.10 -17.41 5.34
CA ILE A 293 -0.51 -18.50 4.42
C ILE A 293 -1.62 -19.40 4.98
N LYS A 294 -1.95 -19.28 6.27
CA LYS A 294 -2.93 -20.13 6.95
C LYS A 294 -4.35 -19.56 6.84
N CYS A 295 -4.48 -18.30 6.42
CA CYS A 295 -5.75 -17.62 6.20
C CYS A 295 -6.08 -17.58 4.69
N ASP A 296 -7.26 -18.06 4.34
CA ASP A 296 -7.84 -17.84 3.01
C ASP A 296 -8.54 -16.48 3.02
N PRO A 297 -8.13 -15.52 2.17
CA PRO A 297 -8.69 -14.17 2.18
C PRO A 297 -10.18 -14.12 1.83
N THR A 298 -10.70 -15.13 1.13
CA THR A 298 -12.08 -15.22 0.65
C THR A 298 -13.00 -16.04 1.56
N ALA A 299 -12.44 -16.82 2.48
CA ALA A 299 -13.20 -17.59 3.43
C ALA A 299 -13.88 -16.69 4.47
N SER A 300 -15.05 -17.13 4.96
CA SER A 300 -15.73 -16.52 6.10
C SER A 300 -14.77 -16.36 7.28
N PHE A 301 -14.80 -15.19 7.92
CA PHE A 301 -13.98 -14.89 9.09
C PHE A 301 -14.86 -14.58 10.29
N HIS A 302 -14.64 -15.29 11.39
CA HIS A 302 -15.38 -15.07 12.63
C HIS A 302 -14.49 -14.41 13.69
N LEU A 303 -15.11 -13.62 14.57
CA LEU A 303 -14.40 -12.96 15.68
C LEU A 303 -13.64 -13.96 16.58
N LYS A 304 -14.14 -15.19 16.74
CA LYS A 304 -13.49 -16.27 17.49
C LYS A 304 -12.16 -16.73 16.88
N ASP A 305 -11.90 -16.42 15.61
CA ASP A 305 -10.68 -16.82 14.88
C ASP A 305 -9.54 -15.81 15.11
N LEU A 306 -9.82 -14.65 15.72
CA LEU A 306 -8.85 -13.59 15.97
C LEU A 306 -7.64 -14.00 16.82
N PRO A 307 -7.79 -14.79 17.92
CA PRO A 307 -6.63 -15.27 18.67
C PRO A 307 -5.67 -16.13 17.84
N ASP A 308 -6.19 -16.82 16.82
CA ASP A 308 -5.35 -17.57 15.90
C ASP A 308 -4.74 -16.67 14.82
N LEU A 309 -5.44 -15.61 14.39
CA LEU A 309 -4.89 -14.59 13.52
C LEU A 309 -3.65 -13.90 14.14
N ASP A 310 -3.71 -13.50 15.42
CA ASP A 310 -2.55 -12.93 16.14
C ASP A 310 -1.32 -13.85 16.07
N LYS A 311 -1.52 -15.16 16.29
CA LYS A 311 -0.43 -16.15 16.19
C LYS A 311 0.08 -16.27 14.76
N GLN A 312 -0.81 -16.21 13.76
CA GLN A 312 -0.46 -16.37 12.34
C GLN A 312 0.35 -15.19 11.79
N ILE A 313 0.14 -13.97 12.28
CA ILE A 313 0.86 -12.78 11.79
C ILE A 313 2.26 -12.59 12.40
N LYS A 314 2.79 -13.58 13.14
CA LYS A 314 4.16 -13.53 13.72
C LYS A 314 5.25 -13.86 12.71
N HIS A 315 4.89 -14.30 11.50
CA HIS A 315 5.81 -14.69 10.44
C HIS A 315 6.05 -13.54 9.45
N CYS A 316 6.92 -12.60 9.81
CA CYS A 316 7.19 -11.44 8.96
C CYS A 316 8.38 -11.67 8.00
N TYR A 317 8.36 -10.99 6.86
CA TYR A 317 9.54 -10.86 5.99
C TYR A 317 10.65 -10.09 6.70
N GLY A 318 11.90 -10.22 6.23
CA GLY A 318 13.07 -9.48 6.73
C GLY A 318 13.36 -9.60 8.24
N SER A 319 12.63 -10.46 8.94
CA SER A 319 12.78 -10.73 10.36
C SER A 319 13.74 -11.89 10.54
N GLU A 320 14.53 -11.86 11.60
CA GLU A 320 15.32 -13.02 11.97
C GLU A 320 14.38 -14.19 12.35
N PRO A 321 14.70 -15.45 11.97
CA PRO A 321 13.79 -16.60 12.00
C PRO A 321 13.33 -17.06 13.41
N TYR A 322 13.64 -16.32 14.47
CA TYR A 322 13.62 -16.80 15.86
C TYR A 322 12.27 -16.67 16.59
N LEU A 323 11.23 -16.10 15.98
CA LEU A 323 9.93 -15.92 16.64
C LEU A 323 8.96 -17.11 16.48
N CYS A 324 9.32 -18.09 15.63
CA CYS A 324 8.47 -19.25 15.36
C CYS A 324 9.08 -20.53 15.94
N ASN A 325 8.34 -21.17 16.85
CA ASN A 325 8.72 -22.45 17.46
C ASN A 325 8.19 -23.67 16.68
N GLU A 326 7.52 -23.47 15.53
CA GLU A 326 6.97 -24.55 14.70
C GLU A 326 8.05 -25.15 13.79
N GLN A 327 8.30 -26.45 13.95
CA GLN A 327 9.25 -27.19 13.10
C GLN A 327 8.73 -27.24 11.65
N ASN A 328 9.58 -26.91 10.68
CA ASN A 328 9.23 -26.86 9.25
C ASN A 328 8.06 -25.92 8.89
N CYS A 329 7.92 -24.80 9.61
CA CYS A 329 6.90 -23.79 9.32
C CYS A 329 7.00 -23.26 7.87
N GLN A 330 5.97 -23.53 7.06
CA GLN A 330 5.93 -23.11 5.65
C GLN A 330 5.91 -21.59 5.50
N ALA A 331 5.33 -20.87 6.47
CA ALA A 331 5.30 -19.40 6.49
C ALA A 331 6.74 -18.86 6.57
N CYS A 332 7.50 -19.30 7.58
CA CYS A 332 8.91 -18.96 7.77
C CYS A 332 9.80 -19.40 6.60
N TYR A 333 9.53 -20.56 5.99
CA TYR A 333 10.29 -21.01 4.83
C TYR A 333 10.16 -20.04 3.65
N GLY A 334 8.95 -19.52 3.38
CA GLY A 334 8.76 -18.57 2.29
C GLY A 334 9.12 -17.12 2.61
N THR A 335 9.35 -16.77 3.87
CA THR A 335 9.99 -15.49 4.23
C THR A 335 11.51 -15.58 4.22
N LYS A 336 12.08 -16.80 4.31
CA LYS A 336 13.51 -17.04 4.27
C LYS A 336 14.13 -16.52 2.98
N GLY A 337 15.16 -15.69 3.11
CA GLY A 337 15.88 -15.11 1.97
C GLY A 337 15.26 -13.82 1.41
N ILE A 338 14.10 -13.39 1.91
CA ILE A 338 13.57 -12.05 1.64
C ILE A 338 14.11 -11.12 2.72
N ALA A 339 15.20 -10.43 2.39
CA ALA A 339 15.82 -9.44 3.24
C ALA A 339 16.43 -8.32 2.38
N ALA A 340 16.47 -7.11 2.93
CA ALA A 340 17.15 -5.98 2.35
C ALA A 340 18.25 -5.51 3.30
N HIS A 341 19.35 -5.00 2.74
CA HIS A 341 20.46 -4.46 3.51
C HIS A 341 20.81 -3.07 2.98
N ASN A 342 21.20 -2.18 3.88
CA ASN A 342 21.76 -0.89 3.53
C ASN A 342 23.15 -1.12 2.88
N VAL A 343 23.36 -0.57 1.69
CA VAL A 343 24.58 -0.80 0.89
C VAL A 343 25.83 -0.18 1.51
N GLU A 344 25.66 0.91 2.28
CA GLU A 344 26.77 1.62 2.90
C GLU A 344 27.30 0.86 4.12
N SER A 345 26.40 0.35 4.95
CA SER A 345 26.74 -0.24 6.25
C SER A 345 26.64 -1.76 6.30
N GLY A 346 26.00 -2.39 5.31
CA GLY A 346 25.66 -3.82 5.34
C GLY A 346 24.59 -4.21 6.36
N ARG A 347 24.00 -3.25 7.08
CA ARG A 347 22.99 -3.53 8.11
C ARG A 347 21.67 -4.00 7.48
N PRO A 348 20.99 -4.99 8.07
CA PRO A 348 19.68 -5.40 7.61
C PRO A 348 18.66 -4.28 7.85
N ILE A 349 17.75 -4.12 6.89
CA ILE A 349 16.59 -3.23 7.02
C ILE A 349 15.54 -3.93 7.87
N ARG A 350 15.03 -3.24 8.90
CA ARG A 350 14.11 -3.80 9.89
C ARG A 350 12.82 -3.00 9.93
N THR A 351 11.74 -3.65 10.32
CA THR A 351 10.49 -2.96 10.66
C THR A 351 10.77 -1.92 11.75
N GLY A 352 10.30 -0.69 11.56
CA GLY A 352 10.58 0.44 12.45
C GLY A 352 11.68 1.38 11.98
N ASP A 353 12.50 0.97 11.01
CA ASP A 353 13.49 1.85 10.38
C ASP A 353 12.80 3.01 9.63
N ILE A 354 13.32 4.22 9.79
CA ILE A 354 12.73 5.45 9.26
C ILE A 354 13.54 5.94 8.07
N PHE A 355 12.85 6.16 6.95
CA PHE A 355 13.43 6.68 5.72
C PHE A 355 12.86 8.06 5.41
N THR A 356 13.63 8.84 4.65
CA THR A 356 13.27 10.20 4.29
C THR A 356 13.13 10.33 2.78
N ILE A 357 12.08 11.01 2.34
CA ILE A 357 11.96 11.52 0.97
C ILE A 357 11.74 13.04 1.01
N ILE A 358 12.04 13.72 -0.10
CA ILE A 358 11.85 15.17 -0.24
C ILE A 358 10.80 15.43 -1.32
N ARG A 359 9.75 16.17 -0.99
CA ARG A 359 8.69 16.54 -1.96
C ARG A 359 8.36 18.02 -1.85
N SER A 360 7.72 18.54 -2.88
CA SER A 360 7.18 19.90 -2.86
C SER A 360 6.15 20.05 -1.74
N THR A 361 6.18 21.17 -1.02
CA THR A 361 5.26 21.44 0.10
C THR A 361 3.79 21.38 -0.34
N VAL A 362 3.49 21.82 -1.58
CA VAL A 362 2.12 21.79 -2.12
C VAL A 362 1.61 20.38 -2.41
N ASP A 363 2.52 19.44 -2.61
CA ASP A 363 2.21 18.05 -2.97
C ASP A 363 2.11 17.14 -1.73
N VAL A 364 2.51 17.62 -0.54
CA VAL A 364 2.52 16.84 0.70
C VAL A 364 1.16 16.20 1.01
N PRO A 365 0.01 16.88 0.87
CA PRO A 365 -1.28 16.25 1.14
C PRO A 365 -1.62 15.12 0.16
N LEU A 366 -1.26 15.28 -1.13
CA LEU A 366 -1.45 14.26 -2.16
C LEU A 366 -0.57 13.03 -1.86
N CYS A 367 0.70 13.28 -1.54
CA CYS A 367 1.68 12.25 -1.22
C CYS A 367 1.30 11.48 0.05
N ARG A 368 0.80 12.17 1.08
CA ARG A 368 0.29 11.52 2.28
C ARG A 368 -0.88 10.60 1.96
N THR A 369 -1.85 11.08 1.19
CA THR A 369 -3.04 10.30 0.85
C THR A 369 -2.69 9.03 0.08
N THR A 370 -1.72 9.08 -0.85
CA THR A 370 -1.28 7.87 -1.56
C THR A 370 -0.58 6.86 -0.65
N PHE A 371 0.23 7.31 0.31
CA PHE A 371 0.81 6.42 1.31
C PHE A 371 -0.24 5.82 2.25
N ASP A 372 -1.23 6.60 2.68
CA ASP A 372 -2.31 6.10 3.53
C ASP A 372 -3.16 5.05 2.81
N ILE A 373 -3.44 5.25 1.51
CA ILE A 373 -4.10 4.26 0.65
C ILE A 373 -3.26 2.98 0.52
N GLN A 374 -1.98 3.13 0.17
CA GLN A 374 -1.06 2.01 0.03
C GLN A 374 -0.98 1.22 1.33
N TRP A 375 -0.80 1.90 2.46
CA TRP A 375 -0.68 1.29 3.79
C TRP A 375 -1.90 0.43 4.10
N ALA A 376 -3.10 0.98 3.98
CA ALA A 376 -4.34 0.29 4.29
C ALA A 376 -4.58 -0.95 3.40
N ILE A 377 -4.30 -0.84 2.09
CA ILE A 377 -4.46 -1.97 1.16
C ILE A 377 -3.43 -3.08 1.45
N ILE A 378 -2.14 -2.73 1.56
CA ILE A 378 -1.07 -3.72 1.76
C ILE A 378 -1.19 -4.42 3.11
N THR A 379 -1.48 -3.70 4.19
CA THR A 379 -1.66 -4.31 5.51
C THR A 379 -2.87 -5.24 5.52
N SER A 380 -4.01 -4.83 4.96
CA SER A 380 -5.21 -5.68 4.87
C SER A 380 -4.93 -6.94 4.04
N ALA A 381 -4.24 -6.81 2.91
CA ALA A 381 -3.85 -7.96 2.08
C ALA A 381 -2.91 -8.92 2.81
N ALA A 382 -1.89 -8.40 3.50
CA ALA A 382 -0.91 -9.22 4.21
C ALA A 382 -1.53 -9.99 5.39
N ILE A 383 -2.37 -9.34 6.18
CA ILE A 383 -3.00 -9.95 7.37
C ILE A 383 -4.03 -11.01 6.97
N SER A 384 -4.85 -10.73 5.95
CA SER A 384 -5.90 -11.64 5.47
C SER A 384 -5.39 -12.82 4.64
N GLY A 385 -4.09 -12.85 4.28
CA GLY A 385 -3.55 -13.85 3.36
C GLY A 385 -3.81 -13.53 1.87
N GLY A 386 -4.37 -12.37 1.55
CA GLY A 386 -4.54 -11.87 0.18
C GLY A 386 -3.24 -11.48 -0.53
N ALA A 387 -2.15 -11.30 0.21
CA ALA A 387 -0.82 -11.10 -0.38
C ALA A 387 -0.43 -12.30 -1.23
N LEU A 388 0.09 -12.05 -2.45
CA LEU A 388 0.44 -13.05 -3.49
C LEU A 388 -0.71 -13.80 -4.16
N VAL A 389 -1.96 -13.62 -3.73
CA VAL A 389 -3.15 -14.21 -4.39
C VAL A 389 -4.22 -13.16 -4.77
N PRO A 390 -3.85 -12.00 -5.35
CA PRO A 390 -4.80 -10.96 -5.74
C PRO A 390 -5.88 -11.45 -6.72
N ASP A 391 -5.62 -12.50 -7.49
CA ASP A 391 -6.56 -13.14 -8.41
C ASP A 391 -7.74 -13.83 -7.70
N GLN A 392 -7.56 -14.24 -6.43
CA GLN A 392 -8.61 -14.85 -5.62
C GLN A 392 -9.55 -13.81 -5.00
N LEU A 393 -9.12 -12.53 -4.90
CA LEU A 393 -9.87 -11.47 -4.22
C LEU A 393 -11.10 -10.94 -5.01
N GLY A 394 -11.43 -11.60 -6.11
CA GLY A 394 -12.61 -11.32 -6.92
C GLY A 394 -12.43 -10.20 -7.94
N ASP A 395 -13.37 -10.16 -8.89
CA ASP A 395 -13.51 -9.09 -9.88
C ASP A 395 -14.52 -8.02 -9.40
N PHE A 396 -14.47 -6.84 -10.02
CA PHE A 396 -15.25 -5.65 -9.64
C PHE A 396 -16.75 -5.95 -9.46
N SER A 397 -17.33 -5.57 -8.31
CA SER A 397 -18.79 -5.62 -8.10
C SER A 397 -19.39 -4.24 -8.39
N PHE A 398 -20.50 -4.16 -9.13
CA PHE A 398 -21.15 -2.87 -9.47
C PHE A 398 -22.17 -2.46 -8.40
N PRO A 399 -22.39 -1.16 -8.18
CA PRO A 399 -23.40 -0.69 -7.23
C PRO A 399 -24.81 -1.17 -7.64
N PRO A 400 -25.72 -1.38 -6.66
CA PRO A 400 -27.12 -1.69 -6.94
C PRO A 400 -27.78 -0.64 -7.84
N GLY A 401 -28.82 -1.06 -8.56
CA GLY A 401 -29.37 -0.50 -9.81
C GLY A 401 -29.85 0.95 -9.86
N ASP A 402 -29.52 1.79 -8.87
CA ASP A 402 -29.86 3.21 -8.87
C ASP A 402 -28.83 4.06 -9.65
N PHE A 403 -27.66 3.49 -9.98
CA PHE A 403 -26.76 4.01 -11.00
C PHE A 403 -27.11 3.39 -12.36
N VAL A 404 -28.09 3.99 -13.04
CA VAL A 404 -28.34 3.76 -14.46
C VAL A 404 -27.27 4.53 -15.22
N PHE A 405 -26.23 3.85 -15.70
CA PHE A 405 -25.36 4.41 -16.73
C PHE A 405 -26.09 4.29 -18.05
N SER A 406 -26.62 5.39 -18.59
CA SER A 406 -27.02 5.40 -19.99
C SER A 406 -25.78 5.52 -20.87
N TYR A 407 -25.86 5.00 -22.09
CA TYR A 407 -24.80 5.15 -23.09
C TYR A 407 -24.62 6.65 -23.44
N GLU A 408 -25.70 7.43 -23.29
CA GLU A 408 -25.72 8.88 -23.40
C GLU A 408 -24.90 9.54 -22.27
N ASP A 409 -25.02 9.16 -21.00
CA ASP A 409 -24.19 9.71 -19.89
C ASP A 409 -22.69 9.43 -20.08
N ILE A 410 -22.36 8.31 -20.73
CA ILE A 410 -20.99 7.90 -21.06
C ILE A 410 -20.42 8.73 -22.22
N LYS A 411 -21.28 9.21 -23.11
CA LYS A 411 -20.93 10.01 -24.29
C LYS A 411 -20.90 11.51 -23.95
N ASP A 412 -21.86 11.98 -23.17
CA ASP A 412 -21.99 13.39 -22.77
C ASP A 412 -20.82 13.82 -21.88
N ASN A 413 -20.30 12.96 -21.00
CA ASN A 413 -19.06 13.23 -20.25
C ASN A 413 -17.77 13.26 -21.09
N VAL A 414 -17.81 12.76 -22.34
CA VAL A 414 -16.68 12.84 -23.29
C VAL A 414 -16.82 14.06 -24.20
N GLU A 415 -18.05 14.54 -24.44
CA GLU A 415 -18.37 15.67 -25.31
C GLU A 415 -18.52 17.02 -24.54
N GLU A 416 -18.85 17.05 -23.25
CA GLU A 416 -19.07 18.29 -22.46
C GLU A 416 -17.82 18.89 -21.77
N ASP A 417 -16.62 18.38 -22.02
CA ASP A 417 -15.39 18.92 -21.39
C ASP A 417 -14.81 20.17 -22.11
N GLU A 418 -15.60 20.87 -22.95
CA GLU A 418 -15.17 22.15 -23.53
C GLU A 418 -14.97 23.23 -22.47
N GLU A 419 -15.81 23.25 -21.42
CA GLU A 419 -15.70 24.23 -20.35
C GLU A 419 -14.44 23.98 -19.49
N THR A 420 -14.11 22.72 -19.21
CA THR A 420 -12.89 22.36 -18.48
C THR A 420 -11.64 22.56 -19.33
N ARG A 421 -11.67 22.22 -20.63
CA ARG A 421 -10.58 22.55 -21.57
C ARG A 421 -10.36 24.06 -21.63
N SER A 422 -11.43 24.85 -21.66
CA SER A 422 -11.36 26.32 -21.66
C SER A 422 -10.81 26.87 -20.33
N ARG A 423 -11.20 26.29 -19.19
CA ARG A 423 -10.66 26.65 -17.86
C ARG A 423 -9.20 26.28 -17.68
N VAL A 424 -8.78 25.11 -18.20
CA VAL A 424 -7.37 24.68 -18.20
C VAL A 424 -6.54 25.53 -19.14
N GLN A 425 -7.05 25.86 -20.33
CA GLN A 425 -6.36 26.76 -21.26
C GLN A 425 -6.24 28.17 -20.66
N SER A 426 -7.30 28.70 -20.06
CA SER A 426 -7.27 29.99 -19.37
C SER A 426 -6.29 30.00 -18.18
N TRP A 427 -6.19 28.89 -17.45
CA TRP A 427 -5.18 28.74 -16.39
C TRP A 427 -3.75 28.67 -16.93
N ILE A 428 -3.52 27.94 -18.04
CA ILE A 428 -2.23 27.88 -18.73
C ILE A 428 -1.82 29.27 -19.25
N ASP A 429 -2.75 30.01 -19.82
CA ASP A 429 -2.49 31.35 -20.36
C ASP A 429 -2.19 32.37 -19.24
N GLN A 430 -2.82 32.20 -18.06
CA GLN A 430 -2.58 33.06 -16.89
C GLN A 430 -1.30 32.73 -16.12
N ASN A 431 -0.79 31.49 -16.22
CA ASN A 431 0.34 31.00 -15.42
C ASN A 431 1.56 30.61 -16.26
N SER A 432 1.52 30.82 -17.57
CA SER A 432 2.70 30.69 -18.42
C SER A 432 3.61 31.92 -18.23
N PRO A 433 4.91 31.74 -17.95
CA PRO A 433 5.84 32.86 -17.90
C PRO A 433 5.93 33.53 -19.27
N GLU A 434 5.91 34.87 -19.30
CA GLU A 434 6.10 35.62 -20.54
C GLU A 434 7.39 35.16 -21.25
N PRO A 435 7.37 35.01 -22.58
CA PRO A 435 8.57 34.66 -23.33
C PRO A 435 9.67 35.68 -23.03
N GLN A 436 10.77 35.21 -22.43
CA GLN A 436 11.98 36.01 -22.35
C GLN A 436 12.39 36.34 -23.77
N GLN A 437 12.24 37.61 -24.16
CA GLN A 437 12.80 38.14 -25.40
C GLN A 437 14.32 37.94 -25.30
N GLU A 438 14.84 37.14 -26.23
CA GLU A 438 16.27 36.92 -26.41
C GLU A 438 17.00 38.27 -26.57
N LEU A 439 18.07 38.45 -25.78
CA LEU A 439 19.12 39.43 -25.99
C LEU A 439 20.49 38.75 -25.88
#